data_AF-A0A3E5HJY5-F1
#
_entry.id   AF-A0A3E5HJY5-F1
#
_cell.length_a   1.000
_cell.length_b   1.000
_cell.length_c   1.000
_cell.angle_alpha   90.00
_cell.angle_beta   90.00
_cell.angle_gamma   90.00
#
_symmetry.space_group_name_H-M   'P 1'
#
loop_
_entity.id
_entity.type
_entity.pdbx_description
1 polymer ?
#
loop_
_entity_poly.entity_id
_entity_poly.type
_entity_poly.pdbx_seq_one_letter_code
_entity_poly.pdbx_strand_id
1 'polypeptide(L)'
;MRELKYTSHDGTVIDLNADDLWVADLQEMRGYAWTYTLATRGIKSVSRNASTAKMTVRTTDPSRLDVVQTVFDSDVQAVTPGMLTVDGEWSQRAYVVGSSLGLVPWPAYAQTDYTVVLCDGVWRRALPVQHFFPMTAGTGSQIDLPLDLPTDLAPSRIALTVHNPTGKAAEFTAVIFGPCVNPSFRIGGNTYAVDVTVSEGGHVSLSATGLRKSITLTAENGDVSDVFDKGVRGNGSGSGSYVFEPIPAGDSLLTVSGNYGIDLTMFDVSGGVPWLTLSSPMVS
;
A
#
# COMPACT_ATOMS: atom_id res chain seq x y z
N MET A 1 -6.94 -0.41 -24.06
CA MET A 1 -8.12 -0.51 -23.17
C MET A 1 -7.60 -0.24 -21.76
N ARG A 2 -8.26 0.62 -20.98
CA ARG A 2 -7.82 0.89 -19.59
C ARG A 2 -8.33 -0.23 -18.69
N GLU A 3 -7.53 -0.73 -17.78
CA GLU A 3 -7.99 -1.75 -16.85
C GLU A 3 -8.58 -1.04 -15.63
N LEU A 4 -9.81 -1.40 -15.25
CA LEU A 4 -10.43 -0.89 -14.03
C LEU A 4 -11.10 -2.06 -13.32
N LYS A 5 -10.63 -2.37 -12.13
CA LYS A 5 -11.13 -3.48 -11.33
C LYS A 5 -11.67 -3.00 -10.00
N TYR A 6 -12.74 -3.63 -9.55
CA TYR A 6 -13.24 -3.50 -8.19
C TYR A 6 -13.13 -4.86 -7.50
N THR A 7 -12.40 -4.91 -6.40
CA THR A 7 -12.29 -6.11 -5.55
C THR A 7 -13.07 -5.86 -4.27
N SER A 8 -14.14 -6.61 -4.06
CA SER A 8 -14.95 -6.56 -2.84
C SER A 8 -14.20 -7.09 -1.63
N HIS A 9 -14.68 -6.78 -0.42
CA HIS A 9 -14.10 -7.24 0.83
C HIS A 9 -14.03 -8.77 0.95
N ASP A 10 -14.93 -9.48 0.27
CA ASP A 10 -14.99 -10.95 0.23
C ASP A 10 -14.04 -11.57 -0.82
N GLY A 11 -13.31 -10.75 -1.56
CA GLY A 11 -12.38 -11.17 -2.62
C GLY A 11 -13.01 -11.32 -4.00
N THR A 12 -14.32 -11.08 -4.16
CA THR A 12 -14.98 -11.06 -5.47
C THR A 12 -14.41 -9.92 -6.32
N VAL A 13 -13.95 -10.24 -7.54
CA VAL A 13 -13.36 -9.25 -8.47
C VAL A 13 -14.33 -8.99 -9.62
N ILE A 14 -14.65 -7.71 -9.83
CA ILE A 14 -15.42 -7.22 -10.97
C ILE A 14 -14.49 -6.44 -11.88
N ASP A 15 -14.43 -6.84 -13.16
CA ASP A 15 -13.87 -6.00 -14.21
C ASP A 15 -14.90 -4.96 -14.64
N LEU A 16 -14.57 -3.69 -14.41
CA LEU A 16 -15.40 -2.53 -14.75
C LEU A 16 -15.06 -1.96 -16.14
N ASN A 17 -14.21 -2.64 -16.91
CA ASN A 17 -13.89 -2.34 -18.31
C ASN A 17 -13.84 -3.63 -19.16
N ALA A 18 -14.86 -4.46 -19.03
CA ALA A 18 -15.12 -5.61 -19.89
C ALA A 18 -15.84 -5.21 -21.19
N ASP A 19 -15.93 -6.15 -22.14
CA ASP A 19 -16.56 -5.92 -23.44
C ASP A 19 -18.07 -5.57 -23.34
N ASP A 20 -18.74 -6.10 -22.31
CA ASP A 20 -20.18 -5.94 -22.06
C ASP A 20 -20.49 -4.88 -21.00
N LEU A 21 -19.51 -4.45 -20.20
CA LEU A 21 -19.65 -3.46 -19.13
C LEU A 21 -18.38 -2.61 -19.04
N TRP A 22 -18.51 -1.30 -19.22
CA TRP A 22 -17.37 -0.39 -19.18
C TRP A 22 -17.68 0.92 -18.46
N VAL A 23 -16.64 1.49 -17.84
CA VAL A 23 -16.69 2.83 -17.25
C VAL A 23 -16.42 3.85 -18.34
N ALA A 24 -17.42 4.69 -18.59
CA ALA A 24 -17.37 5.71 -19.64
C ALA A 24 -16.42 6.86 -19.29
N ASP A 25 -16.30 7.21 -18.00
CA ASP A 25 -15.44 8.29 -17.53
C ASP A 25 -14.97 8.08 -16.07
N LEU A 26 -13.71 8.45 -15.81
CA LEU A 26 -13.06 8.48 -14.50
C LEU A 26 -12.66 9.91 -14.06
N GLN A 27 -13.09 10.95 -14.78
CA GLN A 27 -12.70 12.34 -14.54
C GLN A 27 -12.85 12.78 -13.08
N GLU A 28 -13.97 12.44 -12.43
CA GLU A 28 -14.19 12.85 -11.04
C GLU A 28 -13.20 12.17 -10.06
N MET A 29 -12.77 10.94 -10.34
CA MET A 29 -11.77 10.24 -9.52
C MET A 29 -10.33 10.77 -9.71
N ARG A 30 -10.09 11.55 -10.77
CA ARG A 30 -8.83 12.29 -11.00
C ARG A 30 -8.81 13.62 -10.29
N GLY A 31 -9.99 14.20 -10.07
CA GLY A 31 -10.17 15.38 -9.25
C GLY A 31 -9.67 15.12 -7.83
N TYR A 32 -8.98 16.09 -7.25
CA TYR A 32 -8.61 16.06 -5.84
C TYR A 32 -8.74 17.45 -5.26
N ALA A 33 -9.09 17.50 -3.98
CA ALA A 33 -9.17 18.74 -3.22
C ALA A 33 -8.50 18.55 -1.87
N TRP A 34 -7.70 19.52 -1.46
CA TRP A 34 -7.18 19.57 -0.10
C TRP A 34 -8.23 20.16 0.82
N THR A 35 -8.41 19.57 1.99
CA THR A 35 -9.05 20.25 3.12
C THR A 35 -7.99 21.10 3.81
N TYR A 36 -8.28 22.37 4.08
CA TYR A 36 -7.30 23.27 4.69
C TYR A 36 -7.95 24.30 5.59
N THR A 37 -7.16 24.82 6.55
CA THR A 37 -7.53 26.00 7.33
C THR A 37 -6.58 27.14 7.01
N LEU A 38 -7.11 28.36 6.88
CA LEU A 38 -6.33 29.55 6.60
C LEU A 38 -5.88 30.24 7.90
N ALA A 39 -4.67 30.76 7.90
CA ALA A 39 -4.18 31.72 8.89
C ALA A 39 -4.34 33.15 8.38
N THR A 40 -3.96 34.15 9.19
CA THR A 40 -3.88 35.56 8.77
C THR A 40 -3.08 35.74 7.48
N ARG A 41 -2.05 34.91 7.26
CA ARG A 41 -1.29 34.82 6.02
C ARG A 41 -0.96 33.35 5.75
N GLY A 42 -1.53 32.77 4.70
CA GLY A 42 -1.24 31.41 4.25
C GLY A 42 -2.09 30.32 4.91
N ILE A 43 -1.65 29.07 4.75
CA ILE A 43 -2.35 27.88 5.23
C ILE A 43 -1.78 27.46 6.59
N LYS A 44 -2.67 27.19 7.55
CA LYS A 44 -2.34 26.74 8.91
C LYS A 44 -2.30 25.22 9.02
N SER A 45 -3.22 24.52 8.37
CA SER A 45 -3.27 23.06 8.34
C SER A 45 -3.83 22.56 7.02
N VAL A 46 -3.43 21.35 6.62
CA VAL A 46 -3.91 20.65 5.44
C VAL A 46 -4.21 19.19 5.76
N SER A 47 -5.20 18.61 5.09
CA SER A 47 -5.46 17.17 5.11
C SER A 47 -6.07 16.72 3.78
N ARG A 48 -5.94 15.42 3.50
CA ARG A 48 -6.71 14.73 2.45
C ARG A 48 -7.73 13.86 3.15
N ASN A 49 -9.00 14.16 2.91
CA ASN A 49 -10.11 13.48 3.56
C ASN A 49 -10.78 12.54 2.55
N ALA A 50 -11.61 11.63 3.06
CA ALA A 50 -12.50 10.87 2.20
C ALA A 50 -13.40 11.81 1.38
N SER A 51 -13.67 11.43 0.12
CA SER A 51 -14.42 12.25 -0.82
C SER A 51 -15.36 11.39 -1.65
N THR A 52 -16.44 11.98 -2.15
CA THR A 52 -17.32 11.34 -3.13
C THR A 52 -16.88 11.65 -4.55
N ALA A 53 -16.99 10.69 -5.45
CA ALA A 53 -16.79 10.83 -6.88
C ALA A 53 -17.88 10.09 -7.64
N LYS A 54 -18.27 10.59 -8.81
CA LYS A 54 -19.18 9.91 -9.72
C LYS A 54 -18.43 8.91 -10.60
N MET A 55 -19.07 7.77 -10.86
CA MET A 55 -18.62 6.77 -11.83
C MET A 55 -19.76 6.41 -12.77
N THR A 56 -19.62 6.74 -14.06
CA THR A 56 -20.63 6.39 -15.07
C THR A 56 -20.29 5.06 -15.71
N VAL A 57 -21.14 4.05 -15.49
CA VAL A 57 -21.03 2.71 -16.07
C VAL A 57 -22.03 2.56 -17.21
N ARG A 58 -21.58 1.95 -18.31
CA ARG A 58 -22.43 1.57 -19.44
C ARG A 58 -22.34 0.07 -19.66
N THR A 59 -23.44 -0.52 -20.12
CA THR A 59 -23.47 -1.94 -20.44
C THR A 59 -24.41 -2.26 -21.60
N THR A 60 -24.07 -3.28 -22.38
CA THR A 60 -24.95 -3.89 -23.37
C THR A 60 -25.77 -5.05 -22.80
N ASP A 61 -25.43 -5.55 -21.60
CA ASP A 61 -26.13 -6.61 -20.87
C ASP A 61 -26.58 -6.11 -19.48
N PRO A 62 -27.87 -5.72 -19.34
CA PRO A 62 -28.41 -5.23 -18.08
C PRO A 62 -28.24 -6.19 -16.89
N SER A 63 -28.15 -7.51 -17.10
CA SER A 63 -27.99 -8.48 -16.01
C SER A 63 -26.67 -8.30 -15.25
N ARG A 64 -25.66 -7.71 -15.90
CA ARG A 64 -24.37 -7.39 -15.28
C ARG A 64 -24.52 -6.32 -14.20
N LEU A 65 -25.46 -5.38 -14.35
CA LEU A 65 -25.70 -4.34 -13.33
C LEU A 65 -26.21 -4.95 -12.01
N ASP A 66 -27.06 -5.98 -12.07
CA ASP A 66 -27.59 -6.65 -10.88
C ASP A 66 -26.48 -7.37 -10.09
N VAL A 67 -25.57 -8.04 -10.82
CA VAL A 67 -24.40 -8.71 -10.22
C VAL A 67 -23.48 -7.69 -9.56
N VAL A 68 -23.16 -6.62 -10.27
CA VAL A 68 -22.27 -5.55 -9.79
C VAL A 68 -22.88 -4.85 -8.56
N GLN A 69 -24.18 -4.57 -8.60
CA GLN A 69 -24.88 -3.95 -7.48
C GLN A 69 -24.90 -4.84 -6.22
N THR A 70 -25.08 -6.14 -6.38
CA THR A 70 -25.03 -7.10 -5.25
C THR A 70 -23.68 -7.05 -4.53
N VAL A 71 -22.59 -6.97 -5.28
CA VAL A 71 -21.23 -6.90 -4.72
C VAL A 71 -21.01 -5.56 -4.00
N PHE A 72 -21.45 -4.45 -4.60
CA PHE A 72 -21.36 -3.13 -3.98
C PHE A 72 -22.17 -3.04 -2.67
N ASP A 73 -23.39 -3.57 -2.66
CA ASP A 73 -24.24 -3.57 -1.47
C ASP A 73 -23.63 -4.44 -0.34
N SER A 74 -22.97 -5.55 -0.70
CA SER A 74 -22.28 -6.44 0.26
C SER A 74 -21.22 -5.69 1.07
N ASP A 75 -20.37 -4.89 0.40
CA ASP A 75 -19.32 -4.09 1.07
C ASP A 75 -19.90 -3.02 2.01
N VAL A 76 -20.97 -2.35 1.57
CA VAL A 76 -21.66 -1.34 2.37
C VAL A 76 -22.31 -1.96 3.60
N GLN A 77 -22.98 -3.11 3.45
CA GLN A 77 -23.60 -3.84 4.56
C GLN A 77 -22.56 -4.36 5.56
N ALA A 78 -21.41 -4.84 5.07
CA ALA A 78 -20.30 -5.29 5.91
C ALA A 78 -19.50 -4.15 6.55
N VAL A 79 -19.78 -2.88 6.19
CA VAL A 79 -19.02 -1.70 6.60
C VAL A 79 -17.52 -1.91 6.35
N THR A 80 -17.19 -2.60 5.27
CA THR A 80 -15.81 -2.95 4.89
C THR A 80 -15.59 -2.52 3.46
N PRO A 81 -14.69 -1.55 3.20
CA PRO A 81 -14.53 -1.01 1.86
C PRO A 81 -13.90 -2.05 0.93
N GLY A 82 -14.36 -2.09 -0.31
CA GLY A 82 -13.64 -2.77 -1.39
C GLY A 82 -12.43 -1.96 -1.85
N MET A 83 -11.77 -2.44 -2.89
CA MET A 83 -10.59 -1.84 -3.50
C MET A 83 -10.86 -1.54 -4.97
N LEU A 84 -10.76 -0.26 -5.35
CA LEU A 84 -10.69 0.14 -6.76
C LEU A 84 -9.23 0.12 -7.22
N THR A 85 -8.97 -0.52 -8.35
CA THR A 85 -7.65 -0.61 -8.98
C THR A 85 -7.71 -0.15 -10.42
N VAL A 86 -6.85 0.82 -10.78
CA VAL A 86 -6.70 1.39 -12.12
C VAL A 86 -5.38 0.92 -12.73
N ASP A 87 -5.45 0.39 -13.95
CA ASP A 87 -4.32 -0.10 -14.75
C ASP A 87 -3.44 -1.13 -13.99
N GLY A 88 -4.02 -1.88 -13.04
CA GLY A 88 -3.30 -2.85 -12.20
C GLY A 88 -2.28 -2.23 -11.22
N GLU A 89 -2.06 -0.92 -11.27
CA GLU A 89 -1.00 -0.23 -10.51
C GLU A 89 -1.54 0.62 -9.36
N TRP A 90 -2.58 1.42 -9.63
CA TRP A 90 -3.06 2.43 -8.70
C TRP A 90 -4.31 1.97 -7.99
N SER A 91 -4.26 1.88 -6.67
CA SER A 91 -5.35 1.40 -5.85
C SER A 91 -5.82 2.40 -4.80
N GLN A 92 -7.11 2.33 -4.46
CA GLN A 92 -7.71 3.09 -3.37
C GLN A 92 -8.92 2.34 -2.81
N ARG A 93 -9.07 2.37 -1.48
CA ARG A 93 -10.25 1.80 -0.83
C ARG A 93 -11.48 2.62 -1.15
N ALA A 94 -12.57 1.96 -1.51
CA ALA A 94 -13.79 2.64 -1.90
C ALA A 94 -15.05 1.87 -1.51
N TYR A 95 -16.15 2.62 -1.38
CA TYR A 95 -17.51 2.09 -1.39
C TYR A 95 -18.25 2.59 -2.60
N VAL A 96 -19.17 1.79 -3.14
CA VAL A 96 -20.19 2.28 -4.07
C VAL A 96 -21.51 2.32 -3.32
N VAL A 97 -21.97 3.52 -2.98
CA VAL A 97 -23.03 3.73 -1.96
C VAL A 97 -24.38 4.11 -2.54
N GLY A 98 -24.44 4.36 -3.83
CA GLY A 98 -25.68 4.76 -4.48
C GLY A 98 -25.56 4.69 -5.99
N SER A 99 -26.70 4.54 -6.63
CA SER A 99 -26.86 4.61 -8.07
C SER A 99 -28.00 5.57 -8.41
N SER A 100 -27.85 6.27 -9.51
CA SER A 100 -28.90 7.03 -10.14
C SER A 100 -28.98 6.63 -11.60
N LEU A 101 -30.20 6.52 -12.11
CA LEU A 101 -30.39 6.22 -13.52
C LEU A 101 -29.87 7.42 -14.33
N GLY A 102 -28.87 7.15 -15.18
CA GLY A 102 -28.62 7.99 -16.35
C GLY A 102 -29.77 7.83 -17.34
N LEU A 103 -29.81 8.68 -18.37
CA LEU A 103 -30.83 8.60 -19.43
C LEU A 103 -31.13 7.15 -19.84
N VAL A 104 -32.41 6.77 -19.75
CA VAL A 104 -32.95 5.49 -20.25
C VAL A 104 -32.78 5.44 -21.79
N PRO A 105 -32.49 4.28 -22.40
CA PRO A 105 -31.65 4.18 -23.59
C PRO A 105 -32.20 4.80 -24.88
N TRP A 106 -31.29 5.40 -25.64
CA TRP A 106 -31.22 5.18 -27.08
C TRP A 106 -30.80 3.71 -27.31
N PRO A 107 -31.27 3.02 -28.37
CA PRO A 107 -31.52 1.57 -28.37
C PRO A 107 -30.32 0.59 -28.30
N ALA A 108 -29.13 1.02 -27.87
CA ALA A 108 -27.90 0.20 -27.92
C ALA A 108 -27.26 -0.16 -26.56
N TYR A 109 -27.49 0.58 -25.47
CA TYR A 109 -26.87 0.29 -24.17
C TYR A 109 -27.61 0.93 -22.99
N ALA A 110 -27.50 0.35 -21.80
CA ALA A 110 -27.93 0.95 -20.53
C ALA A 110 -26.81 1.81 -19.92
N GLN A 111 -27.18 2.86 -19.18
CA GLN A 111 -26.23 3.74 -18.48
C GLN A 111 -26.70 3.99 -17.04
N THR A 112 -25.80 3.80 -16.09
CA THR A 112 -26.02 4.05 -14.66
C THR A 112 -24.89 4.89 -14.09
N ASP A 113 -25.25 5.91 -13.32
CA ASP A 113 -24.31 6.75 -12.60
C ASP A 113 -24.22 6.28 -11.14
N TYR A 114 -23.04 5.86 -10.72
CA TYR A 114 -22.76 5.42 -9.36
C TYR A 114 -22.08 6.53 -8.55
N THR A 115 -22.43 6.60 -7.26
CA THR A 115 -21.74 7.44 -6.27
C THR A 115 -20.72 6.59 -5.52
N VAL A 116 -19.45 6.94 -5.69
CA VAL A 116 -18.31 6.24 -5.09
C VAL A 116 -17.74 7.08 -3.95
N VAL A 117 -17.58 6.48 -2.77
CA VAL A 117 -16.87 7.08 -1.65
C VAL A 117 -15.42 6.59 -1.69
N LEU A 118 -14.48 7.50 -1.94
CA LEU A 118 -13.04 7.25 -1.89
C LEU A 118 -12.56 7.47 -0.46
N CYS A 119 -12.12 6.41 0.21
CA CYS A 119 -11.93 6.42 1.67
C CYS A 119 -10.61 7.05 2.14
N ASP A 120 -9.59 7.01 1.29
CA ASP A 120 -8.20 7.31 1.70
C ASP A 120 -7.76 8.74 1.38
N GLY A 121 -8.49 9.42 0.49
CA GLY A 121 -8.11 10.72 -0.08
C GLY A 121 -6.84 10.66 -0.94
N VAL A 122 -6.29 9.47 -1.18
CA VAL A 122 -5.11 9.23 -1.99
C VAL A 122 -5.20 7.89 -2.71
N TRP A 123 -4.67 7.88 -3.93
CA TRP A 123 -4.37 6.67 -4.69
C TRP A 123 -2.94 6.22 -4.40
N ARG A 124 -2.74 4.91 -4.24
CA ARG A 124 -1.45 4.30 -3.93
C ARG A 124 -0.99 3.42 -5.08
N ARG A 125 0.30 3.44 -5.36
CA ARG A 125 0.96 2.46 -6.21
C ARG A 125 2.12 1.84 -5.44
N ALA A 126 2.12 0.52 -5.32
CA ALA A 126 3.22 -0.20 -4.72
C ALA A 126 4.46 -0.09 -5.61
N LEU A 127 5.60 0.25 -5.00
CA LEU A 127 6.91 0.16 -5.63
C LEU A 127 7.46 -1.27 -5.53
N PRO A 128 8.44 -1.65 -6.35
CA PRO A 128 9.09 -2.96 -6.25
C PRO A 128 9.55 -3.27 -4.83
N VAL A 129 9.32 -4.50 -4.38
CA VAL A 129 9.71 -4.96 -3.05
C VAL A 129 11.24 -4.95 -2.94
N GLN A 130 11.75 -4.40 -1.85
CA GLN A 130 13.17 -4.47 -1.51
C GLN A 130 13.36 -5.57 -0.47
N HIS A 131 14.13 -6.58 -0.87
CA HIS A 131 14.38 -7.78 -0.08
C HIS A 131 15.70 -7.65 0.67
N PHE A 132 15.63 -7.76 2.00
CA PHE A 132 16.80 -7.77 2.87
C PHE A 132 16.84 -9.10 3.60
N PHE A 133 17.75 -9.98 3.18
CA PHE A 133 17.85 -11.31 3.76
C PHE A 133 18.78 -11.33 4.98
N PRO A 134 18.55 -12.23 5.94
CA PRO A 134 19.50 -12.47 7.01
C PRO A 134 20.85 -12.82 6.40
N MET A 135 21.93 -12.28 6.98
CA MET A 135 23.27 -12.72 6.60
C MET A 135 23.47 -14.12 7.18
N THR A 136 23.39 -15.14 6.33
CA THR A 136 24.01 -16.42 6.67
C THR A 136 25.50 -16.13 6.86
N ALA A 137 26.03 -16.41 8.04
CA ALA A 137 27.48 -16.45 8.22
C ALA A 137 28.01 -17.38 7.12
N GLY A 138 28.72 -16.82 6.15
CA GLY A 138 29.17 -17.60 5.02
C GLY A 138 30.00 -18.77 5.52
N THR A 139 29.64 -19.99 5.12
CA THR A 139 30.60 -21.10 5.01
C THR A 139 31.53 -20.88 3.81
N GLY A 140 31.68 -19.64 3.35
CA GLY A 140 32.65 -19.28 2.33
C GLY A 140 34.00 -19.62 2.93
N SER A 141 34.70 -20.58 2.30
CA SER A 141 36.07 -20.92 2.63
C SER A 141 36.79 -19.64 2.99
N GLN A 142 37.17 -19.52 4.27
CA GLN A 142 38.05 -18.45 4.70
C GLN A 142 39.20 -18.45 3.70
N ILE A 143 39.54 -17.28 3.15
CA ILE A 143 40.79 -17.16 2.43
C ILE A 143 41.84 -17.45 3.50
N ASP A 144 42.38 -18.66 3.50
CA ASP A 144 43.58 -18.99 4.27
C ASP A 144 44.66 -18.03 3.76
N LEU A 145 44.89 -16.98 4.52
CA LEU A 145 45.96 -16.06 4.23
C LEU A 145 47.28 -16.84 4.43
N PRO A 146 48.30 -16.64 3.58
CA PRO A 146 49.59 -17.32 3.72
C PRO A 146 50.28 -17.10 5.09
N LEU A 147 49.78 -16.14 5.88
CA LEU A 147 50.19 -15.88 7.24
C LEU A 147 48.94 -15.67 8.10
N ASP A 148 48.81 -16.43 9.20
CA ASP A 148 47.78 -16.17 10.20
C ASP A 148 48.01 -14.78 10.80
N LEU A 149 47.04 -13.88 10.61
CA LEU A 149 47.02 -12.61 11.32
C LEU A 149 46.70 -12.89 12.79
N PRO A 150 47.27 -12.11 13.75
CA PRO A 150 46.88 -12.20 15.17
C PRO A 150 45.39 -11.94 15.43
N THR A 151 44.68 -11.41 14.44
CA THR A 151 43.24 -11.17 14.46
C THR A 151 42.70 -11.32 13.04
N ASP A 152 41.67 -12.13 12.87
CA ASP A 152 40.97 -12.25 11.59
C ASP A 152 40.41 -10.90 11.14
N LEU A 153 40.53 -10.63 9.83
CA LEU A 153 39.83 -9.51 9.23
C LEU A 153 38.33 -9.85 9.23
N ALA A 154 37.56 -9.04 9.95
CA ALA A 154 36.10 -9.15 9.91
C ALA A 154 35.64 -9.02 8.45
N PRO A 155 34.75 -9.90 7.95
CA PRO A 155 34.21 -9.76 6.61
C PRO A 155 33.58 -8.37 6.46
N SER A 156 33.81 -7.75 5.31
CA SER A 156 33.22 -6.46 4.96
C SER A 156 31.70 -6.54 5.16
N ARG A 157 31.15 -5.83 6.15
CA ARG A 157 29.70 -5.69 6.25
C ARG A 157 29.25 -4.95 5.00
N ILE A 158 28.55 -5.64 4.10
CA ILE A 158 27.85 -4.97 3.01
C ILE A 158 26.85 -4.01 3.67
N ALA A 159 27.02 -2.72 3.43
CA ALA A 159 26.03 -1.73 3.83
C ALA A 159 24.75 -2.01 3.03
N LEU A 160 23.68 -2.38 3.72
CA LEU A 160 22.37 -2.52 3.11
C LEU A 160 21.77 -1.13 2.96
N THR A 161 21.18 -0.83 1.80
CA THR A 161 20.60 0.47 1.49
C THR A 161 19.14 0.30 1.11
N VAL A 162 18.28 1.11 1.70
CA VAL A 162 16.90 1.30 1.26
C VAL A 162 16.86 2.46 0.28
N HIS A 163 16.26 2.25 -0.89
CA HIS A 163 16.13 3.27 -1.92
C HIS A 163 14.67 3.73 -2.09
N ASN A 164 14.35 4.97 -1.75
CA ASN A 164 13.03 5.55 -2.01
C ASN A 164 13.06 6.52 -3.22
N PRO A 165 12.50 6.13 -4.39
CA PRO A 165 12.55 6.93 -5.60
C PRO A 165 11.50 8.05 -5.69
N THR A 166 10.56 8.17 -4.74
CA THR A 166 9.38 9.04 -4.87
C THR A 166 9.66 10.54 -4.70
N GLY A 167 10.91 10.93 -4.39
CA GLY A 167 11.31 12.32 -4.15
C GLY A 167 10.72 12.94 -2.87
N LYS A 168 9.94 12.18 -2.10
CA LYS A 168 9.31 12.56 -0.82
C LYS A 168 9.35 11.39 0.14
N ALA A 169 9.02 11.63 1.41
CA ALA A 169 8.88 10.53 2.34
C ALA A 169 7.71 9.63 1.95
N ALA A 170 7.92 8.31 1.92
CA ALA A 170 6.96 7.34 1.40
C ALA A 170 6.28 6.55 2.53
N GLU A 171 4.99 6.29 2.38
CA GLU A 171 4.30 5.26 3.16
C GLU A 171 4.88 3.89 2.79
N PHE A 172 4.77 2.91 3.69
CA PHE A 172 5.34 1.59 3.45
C PHE A 172 4.56 0.47 4.16
N THR A 173 4.79 -0.75 3.69
CA THR A 173 4.52 -1.99 4.41
C THR A 173 5.84 -2.74 4.57
N ALA A 174 5.99 -3.47 5.66
CA ALA A 174 7.14 -4.32 5.90
C ALA A 174 6.69 -5.71 6.37
N VAL A 175 7.33 -6.76 5.86
CA VAL A 175 7.19 -8.13 6.36
C VAL A 175 8.52 -8.53 6.97
N ILE A 176 8.52 -8.79 8.27
CA ILE A 176 9.70 -9.25 9.02
C ILE A 176 9.56 -10.75 9.20
N PHE A 177 10.53 -11.52 8.68
CA PHE A 177 10.46 -12.98 8.66
C PHE A 177 11.75 -13.62 9.17
N GLY A 178 11.61 -14.82 9.72
CA GLY A 178 12.69 -15.54 10.39
C GLY A 178 12.62 -15.39 11.91
N PRO A 179 13.07 -16.42 12.65
CA PRO A 179 12.89 -16.48 14.09
C PRO A 179 13.67 -15.35 14.78
N CYS A 180 12.97 -14.52 15.54
CA CYS A 180 13.58 -13.38 16.24
C CYS A 180 12.75 -12.94 17.45
N VAL A 181 13.41 -12.25 18.38
CA VAL A 181 12.76 -11.65 19.56
C VAL A 181 12.97 -10.15 19.49
N ASN A 182 11.88 -9.40 19.61
CA ASN A 182 11.83 -7.94 19.53
C ASN A 182 12.56 -7.40 18.29
N PRO A 183 12.13 -7.76 17.06
CA PRO A 183 12.79 -7.29 15.84
C PRO A 183 12.84 -5.76 15.79
N SER A 184 14.04 -5.24 15.49
CA SER A 184 14.31 -3.81 15.35
C SER A 184 15.28 -3.51 14.20
N PHE A 185 14.91 -2.62 13.31
CA PHE A 185 15.77 -2.15 12.23
C PHE A 185 15.75 -0.63 12.14
N ARG A 186 16.81 -0.03 11.59
CA ARG A 186 16.96 1.42 11.44
C ARG A 186 17.14 1.76 9.98
N ILE A 187 16.33 2.70 9.48
CA ILE A 187 16.48 3.27 8.14
C ILE A 187 16.77 4.76 8.33
N GLY A 188 17.98 5.18 7.94
CA GLY A 188 18.43 6.55 8.14
C GLY A 188 18.34 6.99 9.61
N GLY A 189 17.53 8.02 9.88
CA GLY A 189 17.37 8.60 11.22
C GLY A 189 16.45 7.84 12.18
N ASN A 190 15.61 6.93 11.70
CA ASN A 190 14.52 6.34 12.49
C ASN A 190 14.68 4.84 12.75
N THR A 191 14.38 4.42 13.98
CA THR A 191 14.31 3.03 14.41
C THR A 191 12.86 2.51 14.37
N TYR A 192 12.67 1.38 13.70
CA TYR A 192 11.44 0.63 13.55
C TYR A 192 11.55 -0.64 14.40
N ALA A 193 10.76 -0.74 15.47
CA ALA A 193 10.81 -1.87 16.39
C ALA A 193 9.41 -2.38 16.75
N VAL A 194 9.30 -3.70 16.91
CA VAL A 194 8.07 -4.39 17.34
C VAL A 194 8.43 -5.34 18.48
N ASP A 195 7.79 -5.19 19.63
CA ASP A 195 8.05 -5.96 20.85
C ASP A 195 7.28 -7.30 20.84
N VAL A 196 7.70 -8.20 19.94
CA VAL A 196 7.08 -9.51 19.74
C VAL A 196 8.14 -10.59 19.49
N THR A 197 7.80 -11.84 19.80
CA THR A 197 8.58 -13.00 19.40
C THR A 197 8.00 -13.59 18.12
N VAL A 198 8.82 -13.68 17.09
CA VAL A 198 8.50 -14.37 15.84
C VAL A 198 9.11 -15.76 15.93
N SER A 199 8.26 -16.78 15.98
CA SER A 199 8.68 -18.19 15.95
C SER A 199 9.15 -18.59 14.55
N GLU A 200 9.83 -19.73 14.45
CA GLU A 200 10.15 -20.35 13.16
C GLU A 200 8.87 -20.54 12.33
N GLY A 201 8.96 -20.32 11.02
CA GLY A 201 7.82 -20.32 10.09
C GLY A 201 6.85 -19.13 10.21
N GLY A 202 6.97 -18.30 11.24
CA GLY A 202 6.14 -17.11 11.43
C GLY A 202 6.73 -15.84 10.80
N HIS A 203 5.90 -14.78 10.74
CA HIS A 203 6.31 -13.44 10.30
C HIS A 203 5.45 -12.34 10.93
N VAL A 204 5.98 -11.12 10.96
CA VAL A 204 5.26 -9.91 11.36
C VAL A 204 5.03 -9.06 10.14
N SER A 205 3.77 -8.67 9.91
CA SER A 205 3.38 -7.75 8.84
C SER A 205 3.02 -6.40 9.45
N LEU A 206 3.69 -5.35 8.97
CA LEU A 206 3.49 -3.97 9.38
C LEU A 206 2.95 -3.15 8.21
N SER A 207 1.89 -2.39 8.45
CA SER A 207 1.35 -1.41 7.50
C SER A 207 1.40 -0.01 8.09
N ALA A 208 2.23 0.84 7.49
CA ALA A 208 2.33 2.26 7.78
C ALA A 208 1.62 3.11 6.71
N THR A 209 0.55 2.57 6.10
CA THR A 209 -0.20 3.24 5.04
C THR A 209 -1.43 3.97 5.57
N GLY A 210 -1.68 5.17 5.05
CA GLY A 210 -2.84 5.99 5.36
C GLY A 210 -3.09 6.23 6.85
N LEU A 211 -4.37 6.37 7.21
CA LEU A 211 -4.81 6.60 8.59
C LEU A 211 -4.89 5.31 9.41
N ARG A 212 -5.15 4.17 8.76
CA ARG A 212 -5.35 2.88 9.44
C ARG A 212 -4.07 2.05 9.35
N LYS A 213 -3.19 2.27 10.30
CA LYS A 213 -1.95 1.51 10.51
C LYS A 213 -2.25 0.18 11.18
N SER A 214 -1.47 -0.86 10.90
CA SER A 214 -1.64 -2.19 11.49
C SER A 214 -0.31 -2.89 11.74
N ILE A 215 -0.31 -3.81 12.69
CA ILE A 215 0.79 -4.77 12.92
C ILE A 215 0.13 -6.11 13.25
N THR A 216 0.45 -7.14 12.47
CA THR A 216 -0.10 -8.49 12.67
C THR A 216 1.04 -9.49 12.77
N LEU A 217 0.91 -10.45 13.69
CA LEU A 217 1.80 -11.60 13.78
C LEU A 217 1.07 -12.81 13.19
N THR A 218 1.69 -13.44 12.19
CA THR A 218 1.22 -14.69 11.60
C THR A 218 2.12 -15.82 12.06
N ALA A 219 1.56 -16.85 12.68
CA ALA A 219 2.27 -18.06 13.07
C ALA A 219 2.45 -19.02 11.88
N GLU A 220 3.29 -20.05 12.05
CA GLU A 220 3.56 -21.07 11.03
C GLU A 220 2.29 -21.78 10.53
N ASN A 221 1.32 -22.00 11.43
CA ASN A 221 0.05 -22.64 11.11
C ASN A 221 -0.95 -21.69 10.38
N GLY A 222 -0.57 -20.44 10.12
CA GLY A 222 -1.41 -19.43 9.49
C GLY A 222 -2.29 -18.64 10.46
N ASP A 223 -2.24 -18.90 11.77
CA ASP A 223 -3.00 -18.12 12.75
C ASP A 223 -2.49 -16.66 12.75
N VAL A 224 -3.42 -15.72 12.61
CA VAL A 224 -3.14 -14.29 12.59
C VAL A 224 -3.61 -13.65 13.90
N SER A 225 -2.72 -12.89 14.53
CA SER A 225 -3.02 -12.10 15.73
C SER A 225 -2.72 -10.62 15.49
N ASP A 226 -3.60 -9.75 15.97
CA ASP A 226 -3.35 -8.31 16.02
C ASP A 226 -2.36 -8.01 17.15
N VAL A 227 -1.23 -7.40 16.81
CA VAL A 227 -0.17 -6.99 17.73
C VAL A 227 0.17 -5.49 17.56
N PHE A 228 -0.82 -4.68 17.16
CA PHE A 228 -0.68 -3.25 16.92
C PHE A 228 -0.14 -2.47 18.14
N ASP A 229 -0.43 -2.95 19.35
CA ASP A 229 0.06 -2.40 20.62
C ASP A 229 1.54 -2.66 20.86
N LYS A 230 2.17 -3.62 20.16
CA LYS A 230 3.58 -3.99 20.29
C LYS A 230 4.54 -3.11 19.48
N GLY A 231 4.02 -2.24 18.62
CA GLY A 231 4.86 -1.33 17.84
C GLY A 231 5.42 -0.19 18.70
N VAL A 232 6.75 -0.01 18.68
CA VAL A 232 7.43 1.07 19.44
C VAL A 232 7.18 2.44 18.78
N ARG A 233 6.69 3.41 19.54
CA ARG A 233 6.24 4.72 19.01
C ARG A 233 7.02 5.94 19.51
N GLY A 234 7.92 5.78 20.47
CA GLY A 234 8.69 6.89 21.04
C GLY A 234 7.81 8.10 21.40
N ASN A 235 8.22 9.29 20.96
CA ASN A 235 7.44 10.53 21.10
C ASN A 235 6.59 10.85 19.86
N GLY A 236 6.34 9.85 19.00
CA GLY A 236 5.62 10.00 17.74
C GLY A 236 6.53 10.28 16.55
N SER A 237 5.93 10.78 15.46
CA SER A 237 6.62 11.01 14.19
C SER A 237 7.77 12.03 14.35
N GLY A 238 8.89 11.77 13.68
CA GLY A 238 10.10 12.59 13.77
C GLY A 238 10.90 12.44 15.05
N SER A 239 10.51 11.55 15.98
CA SER A 239 11.25 11.34 17.24
C SER A 239 12.54 10.51 17.07
N GLY A 240 12.72 9.87 15.91
CA GLY A 240 13.81 8.91 15.67
C GLY A 240 13.50 7.49 16.16
N SER A 241 12.36 7.27 16.83
CA SER A 241 11.85 5.95 17.18
C SER A 241 10.33 5.92 17.02
N TYR A 242 9.89 5.69 15.79
CA TYR A 242 8.48 5.54 15.46
C TYR A 242 8.31 4.45 14.39
N VAL A 243 7.67 3.34 14.75
CA VAL A 243 7.52 2.16 13.88
C VAL A 243 6.74 2.43 12.59
N PHE A 244 6.01 3.54 12.51
CA PHE A 244 5.25 3.93 11.33
C PHE A 244 5.76 5.23 10.69
N GLU A 245 7.03 5.56 10.90
CA GLU A 245 7.68 6.72 10.29
C GLU A 245 7.83 6.50 8.78
N PRO A 246 7.32 7.40 7.94
CA PRO A 246 7.52 7.32 6.49
C PRO A 246 9.00 7.17 6.11
N ILE A 247 9.30 6.37 5.09
CA ILE A 247 10.67 6.15 4.63
C ILE A 247 11.16 7.43 3.94
N PRO A 248 12.30 8.03 4.35
CA PRO A 248 12.82 9.25 3.73
C PRO A 248 13.13 9.06 2.24
N ALA A 249 13.14 10.14 1.47
CA ALA A 249 13.46 10.11 0.05
C ALA A 249 14.95 9.79 -0.19
N GLY A 250 15.25 9.15 -1.32
CA GLY A 250 16.61 8.80 -1.73
C GLY A 250 17.14 7.56 -1.02
N ASP A 251 18.47 7.47 -0.96
CA ASP A 251 19.16 6.34 -0.36
C ASP A 251 19.31 6.52 1.16
N SER A 252 18.98 5.49 1.91
CA SER A 252 19.14 5.44 3.36
C SER A 252 19.81 4.16 3.79
N LEU A 253 20.81 4.28 4.68
CA LEU A 253 21.44 3.12 5.27
C LEU A 253 20.42 2.32 6.10
N LEU A 254 20.36 1.01 5.85
CA LEU A 254 19.64 0.03 6.64
C LEU A 254 20.60 -0.62 7.65
N THR A 255 20.23 -0.59 8.93
CA THR A 255 20.91 -1.34 9.98
C THR A 255 19.90 -2.27 10.64
N VAL A 256 20.20 -3.57 10.71
CA VAL A 256 19.32 -4.58 11.30
C VAL A 256 19.94 -5.06 12.62
N SER A 257 19.15 -5.15 13.69
CA SER A 257 19.64 -5.53 15.03
C SER A 257 19.89 -7.03 15.22
N GLY A 258 19.38 -7.87 14.31
CA GLY A 258 19.40 -9.33 14.44
C GLY A 258 19.50 -10.05 13.10
N ASN A 259 19.44 -11.38 13.17
CA ASN A 259 19.53 -12.24 12.00
C ASN A 259 18.14 -12.68 11.52
N TYR A 260 17.40 -11.74 10.94
CA TYR A 260 16.09 -11.96 10.34
C TYR A 260 15.99 -11.17 9.02
N GLY A 261 15.02 -11.54 8.18
CA GLY A 261 14.78 -10.89 6.90
C GLY A 261 13.69 -9.83 6.96
N ILE A 262 13.74 -8.90 6.02
CA ILE A 262 12.75 -7.82 5.86
C ILE A 262 12.43 -7.70 4.37
N ASP A 263 11.15 -7.86 4.03
CA ASP A 263 10.61 -7.42 2.76
C ASP A 263 9.96 -6.05 2.96
N LEU A 264 10.46 -5.04 2.26
CA LEU A 264 9.99 -3.67 2.37
C LEU A 264 9.30 -3.23 1.07
N THR A 265 8.06 -2.79 1.16
CA THR A 265 7.31 -2.23 0.04
C THR A 265 6.96 -0.78 0.35
N MET A 266 7.43 0.14 -0.48
CA MET A 266 7.06 1.56 -0.37
C MET A 266 5.92 1.89 -1.34
N PHE A 267 5.20 2.97 -1.06
CA PHE A 267 4.07 3.41 -1.88
C PHE A 267 4.31 4.80 -2.43
N ASP A 268 4.13 4.92 -3.75
CA ASP A 268 3.92 6.21 -4.39
C ASP A 268 2.45 6.63 -4.19
N VAL A 269 2.23 7.90 -3.90
CA VAL A 269 0.89 8.42 -3.52
C VAL A 269 0.50 9.64 -4.34
N SER A 270 -0.71 9.61 -4.87
CA SER A 270 -1.31 10.70 -5.65
C SER A 270 -2.66 11.11 -5.06
N GLY A 271 -3.08 12.37 -5.22
CA GLY A 271 -4.37 12.84 -4.69
C GLY A 271 -5.57 12.34 -5.48
N GLY A 272 -5.42 12.22 -6.79
CA GLY A 272 -6.38 11.60 -7.71
C GLY A 272 -5.68 10.57 -8.57
N VAL A 273 -6.44 9.82 -9.39
CA VAL A 273 -5.85 8.88 -10.35
C VAL A 273 -4.85 9.64 -11.25
N PRO A 274 -3.57 9.24 -11.32
CA PRO A 274 -2.56 10.01 -12.05
C PRO A 274 -2.85 10.14 -13.53
N TRP A 275 -2.59 11.30 -14.13
CA TRP A 275 -2.82 11.58 -15.55
C TRP A 275 -2.10 10.62 -16.50
N LEU A 276 -0.97 10.04 -16.09
CA LEU A 276 -0.21 9.06 -16.89
C LEU A 276 -1.01 7.79 -17.23
N THR A 277 -2.02 7.43 -16.44
CA THR A 277 -2.98 6.34 -16.77
C THR A 277 -3.88 6.67 -17.96
N LEU A 278 -3.87 7.91 -18.46
CA LEU A 278 -4.54 8.24 -19.72
C LEU A 278 -3.73 7.78 -20.94
N SER A 279 -2.41 7.66 -20.79
CA SER A 279 -1.50 7.22 -21.84
C SER A 279 -1.67 5.72 -22.00
N SER A 280 -2.11 5.26 -23.17
CA SER A 280 -2.02 3.84 -23.50
C SER A 280 -0.55 3.41 -23.42
N PRO A 281 -0.21 2.22 -22.88
CA PRO A 281 1.08 1.64 -23.18
C PRO A 281 1.15 1.55 -24.71
N MET A 282 2.07 2.29 -25.31
CA MET A 282 2.44 2.00 -26.69
C MET A 282 2.93 0.57 -26.67
N VAL A 283 2.22 -0.30 -27.37
CA VAL A 283 2.65 -1.67 -27.64
C VAL A 283 4.05 -1.56 -28.26
N SER A 284 5.08 -1.92 -27.50
CA SER A 284 6.42 -2.16 -28.00
C SER A 284 6.55 -3.62 -28.41
#